data_AF-A0A1V5GFJ9-F1
#
_entry.id   AF-A0A1V5GFJ9-F1
#
_cell.length_a   1.000
_cell.length_b   1.000
_cell.length_c   1.000
_cell.angle_alpha   90.00
_cell.angle_beta   90.00
_cell.angle_gamma   90.00
#
_symmetry.space_group_name_H-M   'P 1'
#
loop_
_entity.id
_entity.type
_entity.pdbx_description
1 polymer ?
#
loop_
_entity_poly.entity_id
_entity_poly.type
_entity_poly.pdbx_seq_one_letter_code
_entity_poly.pdbx_strand_id
1 'polypeptide(L)'
;MVNLGTNDNSFCTVNDGAFDEFEAAYYDFLQTVHRCHPEAFIIASIGIIPISAELTDRISKAVERFKKNDSQRISEFRFTSQNGDLGFGSNWHPSEDTHEYAAEEFVEYIRSLGIL
;
A
#
# COMPACT_ATOMS: atom_id res chain seq x y z
N MET A 1 2.05 -4.57 7.72
CA MET A 1 1.38 -3.99 6.54
C MET A 1 1.69 -2.51 6.49
N VAL A 2 1.92 -1.96 5.29
CA VAL A 2 2.04 -0.52 5.03
C VAL A 2 0.95 -0.13 4.03
N ASN A 3 -0.09 0.56 4.50
CA ASN A 3 -1.19 1.07 3.67
C ASN A 3 -1.17 2.60 3.70
N LEU A 4 -0.32 3.19 2.85
CA LEU A 4 -0.08 4.63 2.75
C LEU A 4 -0.04 5.01 1.27
N GLY A 5 -0.41 6.27 0.97
CA GLY A 5 -0.40 6.82 -0.39
C GLY A 5 -1.71 7.50 -0.80
N THR A 6 -2.86 7.20 -0.19
CA THR A 6 -4.13 7.81 -0.59
C THR A 6 -4.11 9.35 -0.50
N ASN A 7 -3.53 9.90 0.57
CA ASN A 7 -3.39 11.34 0.72
C ASN A 7 -2.32 11.93 -0.21
N ASP A 8 -1.19 11.21 -0.35
CA ASP A 8 -0.11 11.59 -1.27
C ASP A 8 -0.61 11.65 -2.71
N ASN A 9 -1.56 10.79 -3.10
CA ASN A 9 -2.17 10.81 -4.42
C ASN A 9 -2.85 12.16 -4.71
N SER A 10 -3.62 12.68 -3.76
CA SER A 10 -4.28 13.98 -3.89
C SER A 10 -3.27 15.12 -4.01
N PHE A 11 -2.11 15.01 -3.35
CA PHE A 11 -1.03 15.99 -3.46
C PHE A 11 -0.26 15.85 -4.79
N CYS A 12 0.18 14.64 -5.14
CA CYS A 12 1.05 14.39 -6.29
C CYS A 12 0.38 14.73 -7.62
N THR A 13 -0.92 14.47 -7.74
CA THR A 13 -1.68 14.71 -8.99
C THR A 13 -1.73 16.18 -9.40
N VAL A 14 -1.40 17.12 -8.52
CA VAL A 14 -1.43 18.56 -8.79
C VAL A 14 -0.09 19.26 -8.55
N ASN A 15 0.98 18.52 -8.23
CA ASN A 15 2.31 19.06 -7.97
C ASN A 15 3.37 18.32 -8.79
N ASP A 16 4.03 19.05 -9.70
CA ASP A 16 5.10 18.49 -10.54
C ASP A 16 6.27 17.99 -9.67
N GLY A 17 6.79 16.80 -10.00
CA GLY A 17 7.90 16.16 -9.27
C GLY A 17 7.50 15.41 -7.99
N ALA A 18 6.31 15.65 -7.45
CA ALA A 18 5.88 15.05 -6.18
C ALA A 18 5.76 13.51 -6.22
N PHE A 19 5.50 12.91 -7.39
CA PHE A 19 5.51 11.45 -7.54
C PHE A 19 6.90 10.84 -7.31
N ASP A 20 7.97 11.50 -7.78
CA ASP A 20 9.34 11.04 -7.57
C ASP A 20 9.76 11.24 -6.10
N GLU A 21 9.32 12.35 -5.47
CA GLU A 21 9.52 12.58 -4.04
C GLU A 21 8.81 11.51 -3.19
N PHE A 22 7.57 11.17 -3.54
CA PHE A 22 6.84 10.09 -2.89
C PHE A 22 7.54 8.74 -3.02
N GLU A 23 7.99 8.37 -4.22
CA GLU A 23 8.71 7.10 -4.45
C GLU A 23 9.95 7.00 -3.54
N ALA A 24 10.73 8.08 -3.47
CA ALA A 24 11.92 8.15 -2.62
C ALA A 24 11.57 8.04 -1.12
N ALA A 25 10.58 8.82 -0.65
CA ALA A 25 10.15 8.79 0.74
C ALA A 25 9.54 7.43 1.15
N TYR A 26 8.77 6.81 0.26
CA TYR A 26 8.19 5.48 0.51
C TYR A 26 9.30 4.43 0.62
N TYR A 27 10.30 4.45 -0.27
CA TYR A 27 11.47 3.58 -0.18
C TYR A 27 12.23 3.75 1.15
N ASP A 28 12.52 4.99 1.55
CA ASP A 28 13.22 5.29 2.81
C ASP A 28 12.42 4.82 4.03
N PHE A 29 11.09 4.88 3.96
CA PHE A 29 10.20 4.35 4.99
C PHE A 29 10.28 2.82 5.07
N LEU A 30 10.27 2.11 3.95
CA LEU A 30 10.45 0.64 3.92
C LEU A 30 11.79 0.24 4.54
N GLN A 31 12.88 0.96 4.22
CA GLN A 31 14.18 0.75 4.84
C GLN A 31 14.16 1.00 6.35
N THR A 32 13.40 2.00 6.80
CA THR A 32 13.23 2.28 8.24
C THR A 32 12.48 1.14 8.94
N VAL A 33 11.38 0.65 8.37
CA VAL A 33 10.65 -0.51 8.91
C VAL A 33 11.57 -1.73 9.00
N HIS A 34 12.32 -2.02 7.94
CA HIS A 34 13.24 -3.15 7.90
C HIS A 34 14.37 -3.02 8.92
N ARG A 35 14.96 -1.82 9.07
CA ARG A 35 16.01 -1.57 10.08
C ARG A 35 15.50 -1.79 11.50
N CYS A 36 14.26 -1.39 11.80
CA CYS A 36 13.64 -1.58 13.11
C CYS A 36 13.20 -3.04 13.35
N HIS A 37 12.79 -3.73 12.29
CA HIS A 37 12.30 -5.12 12.35
C HIS A 37 12.86 -5.96 11.18
N PRO A 38 14.13 -6.39 11.23
CA PRO A 38 14.79 -7.07 10.10
C PRO A 38 14.10 -8.36 9.64
N GLU A 39 13.49 -9.08 10.59
CA GLU A 39 12.81 -10.35 10.33
C GLU A 39 11.34 -10.20 9.91
N ALA A 40 10.77 -8.99 10.02
CA ALA A 40 9.39 -8.76 9.63
C ALA A 40 9.22 -8.96 8.11
N PHE A 41 8.11 -9.58 7.72
CA PHE A 41 7.69 -9.59 6.33
C PHE A 41 6.85 -8.33 6.06
N ILE A 42 7.30 -7.48 5.16
CA ILE A 42 6.60 -6.24 4.83
C ILE A 42 5.58 -6.53 3.72
N ILE A 43 4.34 -6.11 3.90
CA ILE A 43 3.35 -6.09 2.81
C ILE A 43 3.06 -4.62 2.52
N ALA A 44 3.53 -4.14 1.37
CA ALA A 44 3.22 -2.81 0.84
C ALA A 44 1.87 -2.91 0.12
N SER A 45 0.83 -2.33 0.72
CA SER A 45 -0.53 -2.47 0.23
C SER A 45 -1.05 -1.21 -0.44
N ILE A 46 -1.75 -1.37 -1.56
CA ILE A 46 -2.56 -0.32 -2.19
C ILE A 46 -3.99 -0.48 -1.71
N GLY A 47 -4.46 0.52 -0.97
CA GLY A 47 -5.69 0.48 -0.18
C GLY A 47 -6.99 0.48 -0.97
N ILE A 48 -8.08 0.41 -0.21
CA ILE A 48 -9.48 0.35 -0.66
C ILE A 48 -9.90 1.61 -1.43
N ILE A 49 -9.42 2.79 -1.01
CA ILE A 49 -9.70 4.05 -1.70
C ILE A 49 -8.81 4.11 -2.95
N PRO A 50 -9.38 4.24 -4.15
CA PRO A 50 -8.61 4.21 -5.38
C PRO A 50 -7.64 5.39 -5.47
N ILE A 51 -6.44 5.10 -5.97
CA ILE A 51 -5.38 6.07 -6.27
C ILE A 51 -5.06 6.03 -7.77
N SER A 52 -4.30 7.02 -8.25
CA SER A 52 -3.86 7.06 -9.65
C SER A 52 -2.96 5.88 -10.01
N ALA A 53 -2.95 5.54 -11.30
CA ALA A 53 -2.02 4.54 -11.84
C ALA A 53 -0.56 4.96 -11.65
N GLU A 54 -0.27 6.26 -11.74
CA GLU A 54 1.07 6.81 -11.51
C GLU A 54 1.52 6.54 -10.07
N LEU A 55 0.71 6.88 -9.05
CA LEU A 55 1.12 6.61 -7.66
C LEU A 55 1.26 5.12 -7.38
N THR A 56 0.38 4.31 -7.95
CA THR A 56 0.49 2.84 -7.92
C THR A 56 1.87 2.39 -8.44
N ASP A 57 2.30 2.88 -9.60
CA ASP A 57 3.59 2.54 -10.21
C ASP A 57 4.77 2.98 -9.32
N ARG A 58 4.65 4.13 -8.64
CA ARG A 58 5.65 4.58 -7.66
C ARG A 58 5.78 3.66 -6.45
N ILE A 59 4.67 3.14 -5.93
CA ILE A 59 4.71 2.12 -4.87
C ILE A 59 5.42 0.85 -5.37
N SER A 60 5.05 0.35 -6.55
CA SER A 60 5.66 -0.84 -7.15
C SER A 60 7.17 -0.66 -7.39
N LYS A 61 7.60 0.50 -7.92
CA LYS A 61 9.02 0.83 -8.11
C LYS A 61 9.79 0.85 -6.79
N ALA A 62 9.23 1.46 -5.74
CA ALA A 62 9.85 1.46 -4.41
C ALA A 62 10.00 0.04 -3.84
N VAL A 63 8.99 -0.82 -4.01
CA VAL A 63 9.05 -2.23 -3.59
C VAL A 63 10.12 -3.01 -4.36
N GLU A 64 10.18 -2.87 -5.68
CA GLU A 64 11.18 -3.56 -6.50
C GLU A 64 12.61 -3.07 -6.20
N ARG A 65 12.77 -1.76 -5.96
CA ARG A 65 14.04 -1.19 -5.49
C ARG A 65 14.45 -1.78 -4.14
N PHE A 66 13.52 -1.91 -3.19
CA PHE A 66 13.76 -2.52 -1.89
C PHE A 66 14.13 -3.99 -1.99
N LYS A 67 13.44 -4.78 -2.82
CA LYS A 67 13.79 -6.19 -3.08
C LYS A 67 15.23 -6.31 -3.57
N LYS A 68 15.62 -5.46 -4.51
CA LYS A 68 16.95 -5.51 -5.13
C LYS A 68 18.08 -5.17 -4.16
N ASN A 69 17.87 -4.21 -3.26
CA ASN A 69 18.96 -3.60 -2.50
C ASN A 69 18.97 -3.99 -1.01
N ASP A 70 17.83 -4.38 -0.45
CA ASP A 70 17.65 -4.47 1.01
C ASP A 70 17.20 -5.88 1.44
N SER A 71 16.00 -6.32 1.07
CA SER A 71 15.47 -7.62 1.49
C SER A 71 14.37 -8.14 0.58
N GLN A 72 14.34 -9.46 0.38
CA GLN A 72 13.28 -10.18 -0.33
C GLN A 72 12.04 -10.43 0.54
N ARG A 73 12.08 -10.10 1.85
CA ARG A 73 10.95 -10.26 2.78
C ARG A 73 9.93 -9.12 2.63
N ILE A 74 9.51 -8.88 1.40
CA ILE A 74 8.50 -7.88 1.04
C ILE A 74 7.60 -8.39 -0.09
N SER A 75 6.34 -8.00 -0.07
CA SER A 75 5.43 -8.18 -1.21
C SER A 75 4.53 -6.96 -1.41
N GLU A 76 3.95 -6.85 -2.61
CA GLU A 76 2.89 -5.90 -2.91
C GLU A 76 1.53 -6.60 -2.85
N PHE A 77 0.53 -5.94 -2.26
CA PHE A 77 -0.86 -6.39 -2.24
C PHE A 77 -1.80 -5.25 -2.65
N ARG A 78 -2.83 -5.55 -3.45
CA ARG A 78 -3.85 -4.57 -3.82
C ARG A 78 -5.21 -5.04 -3.35
N PHE A 79 -5.84 -4.24 -2.51
CA PHE A 79 -7.22 -4.46 -2.11
C PHE A 79 -8.16 -4.24 -3.29
N THR A 80 -9.32 -4.89 -3.29
CA THR A 80 -10.39 -4.47 -4.18
C THR A 80 -10.84 -3.05 -3.83
N SER A 81 -10.87 -2.18 -4.83
CA SER A 81 -11.27 -0.79 -4.62
C SER A 81 -12.75 -0.71 -4.23
N GLN A 82 -13.09 0.19 -3.31
CA GLN A 82 -14.50 0.49 -3.03
C GLN A 82 -15.19 1.02 -4.28
N ASN A 83 -16.37 0.48 -4.60
CA ASN A 83 -17.20 0.90 -5.71
C ASN A 83 -18.55 1.50 -5.25
N GLY A 84 -18.84 1.47 -3.94
CA GLY A 84 -20.06 1.97 -3.33
C GLY A 84 -21.16 0.92 -3.09
N ASP A 85 -20.99 -0.32 -3.56
CA ASP A 85 -22.00 -1.39 -3.40
C ASP A 85 -22.23 -1.75 -1.93
N LEU A 86 -21.19 -1.66 -1.10
CA LEU A 86 -21.24 -1.85 0.36
C LEU A 86 -21.40 -0.53 1.13
N GLY A 87 -21.76 0.55 0.44
CA GLY A 87 -21.86 1.90 1.01
C GLY A 87 -20.51 2.54 1.34
N PHE A 88 -20.58 3.77 1.86
CA PHE A 88 -19.43 4.52 2.37
C PHE A 88 -19.67 4.93 3.82
N GLY A 89 -18.60 5.02 4.58
CA GLY A 89 -18.56 5.75 5.84
C GLY A 89 -18.44 7.27 5.60
N SER A 90 -18.09 7.99 6.67
CA SER A 90 -17.92 9.44 6.63
C SER A 90 -16.83 9.88 5.63
N ASN A 91 -17.05 11.00 4.93
CA ASN A 91 -16.09 11.57 3.98
C ASN A 91 -15.56 10.55 2.96
N TRP A 92 -16.44 9.71 2.41
CA TRP A 92 -16.08 8.69 1.41
C TRP A 92 -15.09 7.63 1.89
N HIS A 93 -14.88 7.51 3.20
CA HIS A 93 -14.08 6.43 3.75
C HIS A 93 -14.84 5.09 3.62
N PRO A 94 -14.14 3.95 3.63
CA PRO A 94 -14.79 2.64 3.55
C PRO A 94 -15.84 2.46 4.65
N SER A 95 -16.94 1.78 4.32
CA SER A 95 -17.92 1.34 5.33
C SER A 95 -17.36 0.21 6.19
N GLU A 96 -18.07 -0.14 7.26
CA GLU A 96 -17.74 -1.33 8.08
C GLU A 96 -17.71 -2.60 7.22
N ASP A 97 -18.74 -2.83 6.41
CA ASP A 97 -18.81 -3.97 5.48
C ASP A 97 -17.64 -4.00 4.48
N THR A 98 -17.21 -2.83 3.99
CA THR A 98 -16.04 -2.75 3.10
C THR A 98 -14.75 -3.10 3.86
N HIS A 99 -14.63 -2.72 5.13
CA HIS A 99 -13.51 -3.11 5.98
C HIS A 99 -13.50 -4.61 6.27
N GLU A 100 -14.66 -5.23 6.50
CA GLU A 100 -14.77 -6.68 6.72
C GLU A 100 -14.34 -7.45 5.47
N TYR A 101 -14.86 -7.09 4.30
CA TYR A 101 -14.45 -7.70 3.03
C TYR A 101 -12.94 -7.55 2.76
N ALA A 102 -12.39 -6.36 2.96
CA ALA A 102 -10.96 -6.12 2.81
C ALA A 102 -10.12 -6.95 3.80
N ALA A 103 -10.60 -7.14 5.03
CA ALA A 103 -9.93 -7.98 6.02
C ALA A 103 -9.89 -9.44 5.58
N GLU A 104 -10.99 -9.97 5.02
CA GLU A 104 -11.03 -11.31 4.45
C GLU A 104 -10.01 -11.47 3.31
N GLU A 105 -10.00 -10.55 2.34
CA GLU A 105 -9.03 -10.56 1.24
C GLU A 105 -7.58 -10.56 1.75
N PHE A 106 -7.30 -9.72 2.75
CA PHE A 106 -5.95 -9.59 3.28
C PHE A 106 -5.51 -10.81 4.08
N VAL A 107 -6.40 -11.42 4.87
CA VAL A 107 -6.10 -12.65 5.62
C VAL A 107 -5.79 -13.79 4.65
N GLU A 108 -6.57 -13.96 3.58
CA GLU A 108 -6.30 -14.96 2.54
C GLU A 108 -4.94 -14.73 1.86
N TYR A 109 -4.62 -13.47 1.58
CA TYR A 109 -3.31 -13.14 1.01
C TYR A 109 -2.15 -13.47 1.96
N ILE A 110 -2.24 -13.10 3.24
CA ILE A 110 -1.21 -13.43 4.25
C ILE A 110 -1.03 -14.96 4.36
N ARG A 111 -2.13 -15.73 4.38
CA ARG A 111 -2.08 -17.20 4.38
C ARG A 111 -1.35 -17.74 3.15
N SER A 112 -1.61 -17.19 1.97
CA SER A 112 -0.96 -17.63 0.72
C SER A 112 0.56 -17.40 0.70
N LEU A 113 1.05 -16.42 1.48
CA LEU A 113 2.48 -16.16 1.65
C LEU A 113 3.16 -17.13 2.64
N GLY A 114 2.40 -17.91 3.40
CA GLY A 114 2.94 -18.85 4.41
C GLY A 114 3.63 -18.15 5.58
N ILE A 115 3.21 -16.91 5.90
CA ILE A 115 3.76 -16.10 7.00
C ILE A 115 2.79 -15.95 8.19
N LEU A 116 1.66 -16.67 8.16
CA LEU A 116 0.70 -16.80 9.26
C LEU A 116 0.88 -18.14 9.97
#